data_AF-A0A3A3GN09-F1
#
_entry.id   AF-A0A3A3GN09-F1
#
_cell.length_a   1.000
_cell.length_b   1.000
_cell.length_c   1.000
_cell.angle_alpha   90.00
_cell.angle_beta   90.00
_cell.angle_gamma   90.00
#
_symmetry.space_group_name_H-M   'P 1'
#
loop_
_entity.id
_entity.type
_entity.pdbx_description
1 polymer ?
#
loop_
_entity_poly.entity_id
_entity_poly.type
_entity_poly.pdbx_seq_one_letter_code
_entity_poly.pdbx_strand_id
1 'polypeptide(L)' 'MISIEYKDGLLFTSLEIEFKGARKIVDNMVIDTGAVETILSPDAVEDIGLFAESSDYVHSFYGVGGSLHNFFSRRAKR' A
#
# COMPACT_ATOMS: atom_id res chain seq x y z
N MET A 1 18.69 4.00 6.17
CA MET A 1 19.17 2.97 5.21
C MET A 1 17.99 2.06 4.94
N ILE A 2 17.59 1.87 3.69
CA ILE A 2 16.47 0.96 3.35
C ILE A 2 17.01 -0.47 3.51
N SER A 3 16.26 -1.32 4.21
CA SER A 3 16.58 -2.75 4.38
C SER A 3 15.67 -3.56 3.49
N ILE A 4 16.24 -4.46 2.70
CA ILE A 4 15.49 -5.40 1.87
C ILE A 4 15.83 -6.81 2.35
N GLU A 5 14.81 -7.58 2.71
CA GLU A 5 14.91 -8.96 3.16
C GLU A 5 14.36 -9.91 2.09
N TYR A 6 15.02 -11.03 1.86
CA TYR A 6 14.51 -12.10 0.99
C TYR A 6 14.00 -13.27 1.82
N LYS A 7 12.72 -13.59 1.70
CA LYS A 7 12.03 -14.65 2.47
C LYS A 7 11.00 -15.35 1.59
N ASP A 8 10.97 -16.68 1.63
CA ASP A 8 9.95 -17.51 0.96
C ASP A 8 9.73 -17.17 -0.53
N GLY A 9 10.80 -16.77 -1.24
CA GLY A 9 10.73 -16.41 -2.66
C GLY A 9 10.39 -14.96 -2.96
N LEU A 10 10.15 -14.12 -1.94
CA LEU A 10 9.73 -12.73 -2.08
C LEU A 10 10.72 -11.76 -1.43
N LEU A 11 10.76 -10.53 -1.95
CA LEU A 11 11.50 -9.43 -1.35
C LEU A 11 10.56 -8.61 -0.47
N PHE A 12 11.01 -8.31 0.74
CA PHE A 12 10.30 -7.54 1.74
C PHE A 12 11.08 -6.30 2.14
N THR A 13 10.36 -5.24 2.46
CA THR A 13 10.90 -4.01 3.05
C THR A 13 9.91 -3.45 4.07
N SER A 14 10.35 -2.44 4.80
CA SER A 14 9.47 -1.56 5.59
C SER A 14 9.36 -0.20 4.91
N LEU A 15 8.21 0.45 5.07
CA LEU A 15 7.96 1.82 4.62
C LEU A 15 7.43 2.66 5.78
N GLU A 16 8.01 3.85 5.96
CA GLU A 16 7.43 4.87 6.82
C GLU A 16 6.39 5.67 6.04
N ILE A 17 5.18 5.75 6.58
CA ILE A 17 4.07 6.52 6.05
C ILE A 17 3.82 7.69 7.00
N GLU A 18 3.84 8.91 6.46
CA GLU A 18 3.41 10.12 7.16
C GLU A 18 2.07 10.60 6.57
N PHE A 19 1.05 10.75 7.41
CA PHE A 19 -0.26 11.23 7.00
C PHE A 19 -0.87 12.15 8.07
N LYS A 20 -1.25 13.37 7.67
CA LYS A 20 -1.84 14.39 8.56
C LYS A 20 -1.04 14.60 9.87
N GLY A 21 0.29 14.46 9.81
CA GLY A 21 1.20 14.58 10.96
C GLY A 21 1.36 13.32 11.82
N ALA A 22 0.58 12.26 11.57
CA ALA A 22 0.81 10.94 12.13
C ALA A 22 1.86 10.19 11.30
N ARG A 23 2.72 9.40 11.97
CA ARG A 23 3.73 8.54 11.33
C ARG A 23 3.53 7.10 11.75
N LYS A 24 3.69 6.18 10.79
CA LYS A 24 3.67 4.75 11.04
C LYS A 24 4.65 4.02 10.14
N ILE A 25 5.31 3.02 10.68
CA ILE A 25 6.09 2.06 9.89
C ILE A 25 5.17 0.88 9.55
N VAL A 26 5.08 0.56 8.27
CA VAL A 26 4.43 -0.66 7.78
C VAL A 26 5.53 -1.63 7.38
N ASP A 27 5.65 -2.72 8.14
CA ASP A 27 6.62 -3.79 7.91
C ASP A 27 6.06 -4.87 6.97
N ASN A 28 6.95 -5.77 6.52
CA ASN A 28 6.61 -6.92 5.68
C ASN A 28 5.90 -6.53 4.37
N MET A 29 6.27 -5.40 3.78
CA MET A 29 5.77 -5.00 2.47
C MET A 29 6.51 -5.73 1.37
N VAL A 30 5.76 -6.42 0.49
CA VAL A 30 6.33 -7.10 -0.68
C VAL A 30 6.75 -6.06 -1.72
N ILE A 31 7.96 -6.21 -2.27
CA ILE A 31 8.43 -5.46 -3.44
C ILE A 31 7.90 -6.15 -4.69
N ASP A 32 6.85 -5.61 -5.29
CA ASP A 32 6.22 -6.13 -6.49
C ASP A 32 6.50 -5.22 -7.70
N THR A 33 7.37 -5.67 -8.60
CA THR A 33 7.69 -4.93 -9.84
C THR A 33 6.58 -5.03 -10.91
N GLY A 34 5.61 -5.93 -10.72
CA GLY A 34 4.45 -6.08 -11.59
C GLY A 34 3.29 -5.16 -11.22
N ALA A 35 3.33 -4.53 -10.04
CA ALA A 35 2.32 -3.58 -9.60
C ALA A 35 2.56 -2.19 -10.23
N VAL A 36 1.48 -1.58 -10.76
CA VAL A 36 1.52 -0.21 -11.30
C VAL A 36 1.61 0.83 -10.19
N GLU A 37 1.01 0.54 -9.03
CA GLU A 37 0.96 1.41 -7.86
C GLU A 37 1.18 0.61 -6.57
N THR A 38 1.57 1.29 -5.49
CA THR A 38 1.63 0.70 -4.15
C THR A 38 0.21 0.49 -3.61
N ILE A 39 -0.10 -0.74 -3.21
CA ILE A 39 -1.37 -1.09 -2.56
C ILE A 39 -1.12 -1.32 -1.08
N LEU A 40 -1.89 -0.62 -0.24
CA LEU A 40 -1.84 -0.75 1.22
C LEU A 40 -3.13 -1.44 1.69
N SER A 41 -3.01 -2.39 2.62
CA SER A 41 -4.17 -2.93 3.32
C SER A 41 -4.79 -1.83 4.19
N PRO A 42 -6.12 -1.61 4.18
CA PRO A 42 -6.78 -0.66 5.07
C PRO A 42 -6.43 -0.90 6.55
N ASP A 43 -6.40 -2.17 6.98
CA ASP A 43 -6.07 -2.56 8.35
C ASP A 43 -4.66 -2.12 8.78
N ALA A 44 -3.75 -1.92 7.83
CA ALA A 44 -2.38 -1.52 8.11
C ALA A 44 -2.24 -0.01 8.38
N VAL A 45 -3.23 0.82 8.06
CA VAL A 45 -3.11 2.29 8.03
C VAL A 45 -4.31 3.04 8.62
N GLU A 46 -5.39 2.35 8.97
CA GLU A 46 -6.59 2.97 9.56
C GLU A 46 -6.28 3.68 10.90
N ASP A 47 -5.33 3.15 11.69
CA ASP A 47 -4.91 3.70 12.99
C ASP A 47 -4.20 5.05 12.90
N ILE A 48 -3.61 5.40 11.75
CA ILE A 48 -3.10 6.75 11.46
C ILE A 48 -4.14 7.66 10.80
N GLY A 49 -5.39 7.19 10.74
CA GLY A 49 -6.51 7.93 10.15
C GLY A 49 -6.48 7.98 8.62
N LEU A 50 -5.79 7.03 7.97
CA LEU A 50 -5.80 6.87 6.52
C LEU A 50 -6.90 5.89 6.12
N PHE A 51 -7.98 6.44 5.57
CA PHE A 51 -9.16 5.70 5.11
C PHE A 51 -9.64 6.29 3.78
N ALA A 52 -10.46 5.52 3.05
CA ALA A 52 -11.08 6.00 1.83
C ALA A 52 -11.96 7.22 2.11
N GLU A 53 -11.71 8.32 1.41
CA GLU A 53 -12.50 9.54 1.46
C GLU A 53 -13.27 9.71 0.14
N SER A 54 -14.38 10.46 0.15
CA SER A 54 -15.22 10.65 -1.05
C SER A 54 -14.51 11.38 -2.20
N SER A 55 -13.38 12.02 -1.93
CA SER A 55 -12.52 12.66 -2.92
C SER A 55 -11.49 11.73 -3.57
N ASP A 56 -11.35 10.50 -3.08
CA ASP A 56 -10.40 9.53 -3.63
C ASP A 56 -10.90 8.95 -4.96
N TYR A 57 -9.96 8.55 -5.82
CA TYR A 57 -10.31 7.92 -7.08
C TYR A 57 -10.63 6.45 -6.86
N VAL A 58 -11.77 6.00 -7.38
CA VAL A 58 -12.13 4.58 -7.37
C VAL A 58 -11.58 3.92 -8.62
N HIS A 59 -10.79 2.86 -8.42
CA HIS A 59 -10.22 2.06 -9.49
C HIS A 59 -10.61 0.60 -9.32
N SER A 60 -10.53 -0.15 -10.43
CA SER A 60 -10.67 -1.59 -10.41
C SER A 60 -9.51 -2.25 -11.16
N PHE A 61 -9.04 -3.39 -10.67
CA PHE A 61 -8.03 -4.21 -11.33
C PHE A 61 -8.41 -5.69 -11.33
N TYR A 62 -7.82 -6.42 -12.28
CA TYR A 62 -7.93 -7.87 -12.36
C TYR A 62 -6.65 -8.50 -11.80
N GLY A 63 -6.81 -9.36 -10.80
CA GLY A 63 -5.72 -10.20 -10.31
C GLY A 63 -5.54 -11.46 -11.15
N VAL A 64 -4.56 -12.29 -10.80
CA VAL A 64 -4.29 -13.59 -11.45
C VAL A 64 -5.51 -14.51 -11.43
N GLY A 65 -6.37 -14.40 -10.41
CA GLY A 65 -7.63 -15.17 -10.31
C GLY A 65 -8.78 -14.67 -11.19
N GLY A 66 -8.57 -13.64 -12.02
CA GLY A 66 -9.60 -13.10 -12.93
C GLY A 66 -10.76 -12.37 -12.24
N SER A 67 -10.71 -12.23 -10.91
CA SER A 67 -11.71 -11.51 -10.13
C SER A 67 -11.43 -10.01 -10.15
N LEU A 68 -12.51 -9.22 -10.21
CA LEU A 68 -12.46 -7.76 -10.14
C LEU A 68 -12.25 -7.35 -8.68
N HIS A 69 -11.20 -6.57 -8.41
CA HIS A 69 -10.95 -5.95 -7.12
C HIS A 69 -11.04 -4.44 -7.23
N ASN A 70 -11.69 -3.81 -6.26
CA ASN A 70 -11.81 -2.35 -6.18
C ASN A 70 -10.84 -1.82 -5.14
N PHE A 71 -10.22 -0.68 -5.44
CA PHE A 71 -9.39 0.05 -4.51
C PHE A 71 -9.59 1.55 -4.68
N PHE A 72 -9.21 2.29 -3.65
CA PHE A 72 -9.18 3.75 -3.65
C PHE A 72 -7.73 4.18 -3.83
N SER A 73 -7.47 5.07 -4.78
CA SER A 73 -6.16 5.67 -4.95
C SER A 73 -6.18 7.12 -4.50
N ARG A 74 -5.07 7.52 -3.88
CA ARG A 74 -4.82 8.90 -3.50
C ARG A 74 -3.41 9.23 -3.90
N ARG A 75 -3.24 10.35 -4.60
CA ARG A 75 -1.90 10.84 -4.92
C ARG A 75 -1.25 11.36 -3.65
N ALA A 76 -0.21 10.70 -3.19
CA ALA A 76 0.65 11.22 -2.13
C ALA A 76 1.18 12.59 -2.56
N LYS A 77 0.88 13.64 -1.78
CA LYS A 77 1.50 14.95 -1.97
C LYS A 77 2.93 14.85 -1.45
N ARG A 78 3.88 15.25 -2.30
CA ARG A 78 5.30 15.36 -1.93
C ARG A 78 5.51 16.44 -0.89
#